data_AF-A0A354DED8-F1
#
_entry.id   AF-A0A354DED8-F1
#
_cell.length_a   1.000
_cell.length_b   1.000
_cell.length_c   1.000
_cell.angle_alpha   90.00
_cell.angle_beta   90.00
_cell.angle_gamma   90.00
#
_symmetry.space_group_name_H-M   'P 1'
#
loop_
_entity.id
_entity.type
_entity.pdbx_description
1 polymer ?
#
loop_
_entity_poly.entity_id
_entity_poly.type
_entity_poly.pdbx_seq_one_letter_code
_entity_poly.pdbx_strand_id
1 'polypeptide(L)' 'MIKRKGKRWYAIFSVERQALPKSMDSTNAIGIDVGLKKYAVLSNGREYENPRFLRKKEKKLKKA' A
#
# COMPACT_ATOMS: atom_id res chain seq x y z
N MET A 1 -1.71 7.79 22.41
CA MET A 1 -1.57 9.24 22.14
C MET A 1 -2.91 9.79 21.70
N ILE A 2 -3.42 10.84 22.35
CA ILE A 2 -4.63 11.55 21.89
C ILE A 2 -4.21 12.80 21.11
N LYS A 3 -4.75 13.00 19.91
CA LYS A 3 -4.43 14.15 19.04
C LYS A 3 -5.70 14.90 18.62
N ARG A 4 -5.68 16.24 18.68
CA ARG A 4 -6.74 17.10 18.13
C ARG A 4 -6.35 17.65 16.75
N LYS A 5 -7.27 17.61 15.79
CA LYS A 5 -7.18 18.34 14.50
C LYS A 5 -8.52 19.00 14.20
N GLY A 6 -8.54 20.34 14.19
CA GLY A 6 -9.77 21.13 14.04
C GLY A 6 -10.78 20.82 15.14
N LYS A 7 -11.99 20.42 14.75
CA LYS A 7 -13.08 20.02 15.66
C LYS A 7 -13.06 18.53 16.03
N ARG A 8 -12.04 17.75 15.61
CA ARG A 8 -11.99 16.29 15.81
C ARG A 8 -10.85 15.89 16.75
N TRP A 9 -11.10 14.84 17.52
CA TRP A 9 -10.14 14.16 18.38
C TRP A 9 -9.87 12.75 17.84
N TYR A 10 -8.63 12.28 17.99
CA TYR A 10 -8.18 10.97 17.54
C TYR A 10 -7.44 10.29 18.68
N ALA A 11 -7.81 9.05 18.98
CA ALA A 11 -7.01 8.16 19.81
C ALA A 11 -6.14 7.30 18.91
N ILE A 12 -4.82 7.40 19.08
CA ILE A 12 -3.82 6.67 18.30
C ILE A 12 -3.10 5.73 19.25
N PHE A 13 -3.17 4.45 18.97
CA PHE A 13 -2.49 3.39 19.70
C PHE A 13 -2.01 2.34 18.69
N SER A 14 -0.88 1.71 19.01
CA SER A 14 -0.39 0.54 18.29
C SER A 14 -0.75 -0.69 19.11
N VAL A 15 -1.09 -1.78 18.44
CA VAL A 15 -1.29 -3.07 19.08
C VAL A 15 -0.32 -4.06 18.48
N GLU A 16 0.24 -4.90 19.33
CA GLU A 16 0.96 -6.08 18.87
C GLU A 16 -0.05 -7.18 18.56
N ARG A 17 0.10 -7.83 17.41
CA ARG A 17 -0.67 -9.00 17.06
C ARG A 17 0.30 -10.14 16.76
N GLN A 18 0.21 -11.21 17.54
CA GLN A 18 0.94 -12.41 17.22
C GLN A 18 0.39 -13.01 15.92
N ALA A 19 1.21 -13.00 14.87
CA ALA A 19 0.91 -13.70 13.64
C ALA A 19 1.38 -15.15 13.80
N LEU A 20 0.45 -16.10 13.83
CA LEU A 20 0.82 -17.50 13.70
C LEU A 20 1.38 -17.72 12.29
N PRO A 21 2.57 -18.31 12.13
CA PRO A 21 3.10 -18.61 10.81
C PRO A 21 2.14 -19.58 10.12
N LYS A 22 1.57 -19.14 8.99
CA LYS A 22 0.90 -20.06 8.07
C LYS A 22 1.95 -20.99 7.49
N SER A 23 1.57 -22.24 7.20
CA SER A 23 2.37 -23.11 6.36
C SER A 23 2.67 -22.38 5.05
N MET A 24 3.95 -22.26 4.72
CA MET A 24 4.40 -21.62 3.49
C MET A 24 4.59 -22.71 2.45
N ASP A 25 3.91 -22.59 1.31
CA ASP A 25 4.18 -23.40 0.15
C ASP A 25 5.40 -22.83 -0.60
N SER A 26 6.54 -23.52 -0.49
CA SER A 26 7.78 -23.13 -1.17
C SER A 26 7.80 -23.52 -2.65
N THR A 27 6.88 -24.38 -3.10
CA THR A 27 6.85 -24.83 -4.50
C THR A 27 6.32 -23.76 -5.46
N ASN A 28 5.57 -22.78 -4.93
CA ASN A 28 4.95 -21.69 -5.70
C ASN A 28 5.53 -20.30 -5.36
N ALA A 29 6.83 -20.23 -5.07
CA ALA A 29 7.49 -18.95 -4.81
C ALA A 29 7.42 -18.02 -6.03
N ILE A 30 6.92 -16.80 -5.84
CA ILE A 30 6.83 -15.77 -6.88
C ILE A 30 7.70 -14.58 -6.49
N GLY A 31 8.74 -14.31 -7.30
CA GLY A 31 9.51 -13.07 -7.21
C GLY A 31 8.68 -11.85 -7.61
N ILE A 32 8.90 -10.73 -6.92
CA ILE A 32 8.21 -9.45 -7.12
C ILE A 32 9.26 -8.37 -7.41
N ASP A 33 9.20 -7.76 -8.58
CA ASP A 33 9.94 -6.55 -8.93
C ASP A 33 8.99 -5.33 -8.87
N VAL A 34 9.42 -4.23 -8.25
CA VAL A 34 8.57 -3.04 -8.02
C VAL A 34 9.17 -1.80 -8.67
N GLY A 35 8.33 -0.96 -9.28
CA GLY A 35 8.84 0.14 -10.10
C GLY A 35 7.95 1.37 -10.24
N LEU A 36 8.51 2.38 -10.93
CA LEU A 36 7.82 3.63 -11.23
C LEU A 36 7.01 3.58 -12.54
N LYS A 37 7.35 2.67 -13.46
CA LYS A 37 6.62 2.47 -14.72
C LYS A 37 5.40 1.56 -14.47
N LYS A 38 5.65 0.34 -13.99
CA LYS A 38 4.67 -0.62 -13.48
C LYS A 38 4.79 -0.68 -11.97
N TYR A 39 3.67 -0.83 -11.26
CA TYR A 39 3.67 -0.95 -9.80
C TYR A 39 4.42 -2.20 -9.34
N ALA A 40 4.09 -3.34 -9.95
CA ALA A 40 4.74 -4.60 -9.67
C ALA A 40 4.75 -5.49 -10.92
N VAL A 41 5.85 -6.21 -11.14
CA VAL A 41 5.99 -7.27 -12.13
C VAL A 41 6.34 -8.55 -11.40
N LEU A 42 5.55 -9.59 -11.62
CA LEU A 42 5.74 -10.89 -10.99
C LEU A 42 6.55 -11.79 -11.91
N SER A 43 7.37 -12.65 -11.33
CA SER A 43 8.13 -13.68 -12.08
C SER A 43 7.26 -14.65 -12.90
N ASN A 44 5.95 -14.75 -12.62
CA ASN A 44 4.98 -15.48 -13.44
C ASN A 44 4.42 -14.67 -14.63
N GLY A 45 4.99 -13.51 -14.95
CA GLY A 45 4.60 -12.64 -16.05
C GLY A 45 3.42 -11.73 -15.76
N ARG A 46 2.80 -11.78 -14.57
CA ARG A 46 1.71 -10.87 -14.21
C ARG A 46 2.25 -9.48 -13.90
N GLU A 47 1.65 -8.47 -14.52
CA GLU A 47 2.00 -7.06 -14.28
C GLU A 47 0.84 -6.30 -13.61
N TYR A 48 1.21 -5.36 -12.75
CA TYR A 48 0.31 -4.43 -12.09
C TYR A 48 0.66 -3.00 -12.52
N GLU A 49 -0.32 -2.28 -13.05
CA GLU A 49 -0.14 -0.89 -13.47
C GLU A 49 0.13 0.04 -12.31
N ASN A 50 0.92 1.09 -12.54
CA ASN A 50 1.20 2.10 -11.51
C ASN A 50 0.00 3.04 -11.33
N PRO A 51 -0.70 2.99 -10.17
CA PRO A 51 -1.77 3.94 -9.92
C PRO A 51 -1.17 5.32 -9.63
N ARG A 52 -1.36 6.24 -10.57
CA ARG A 52 -0.88 7.64 -10.46
C ARG A 52 -1.76 8.51 -9.54
N PHE A 53 -2.00 8.07 -8.30
CA PHE A 53 -2.92 8.74 -7.37
C PHE A 53 -2.56 10.21 -7.14
N LEU A 54 -1.28 10.51 -6.91
CA LEU A 54 -0.81 11.88 -6.70
C LEU A 54 -1.16 12.78 -7.89
N ARG A 55 -0.75 12.40 -9.10
CA ARG A 55 -1.04 13.17 -10.33
C ARG A 55 -2.54 13.36 -10.55
N LYS A 56 -3.37 12.34 -10.26
CA LYS A 56 -4.83 12.44 -10.34
C LYS A 56 -5.38 13.47 -9.35
N LYS A 57 -4.87 13.48 -8.10
CA LYS A 57 -5.28 14.44 -7.07
C LYS A 57 -4.79 15.86 -7.39
N GLU A 58 -3.56 16.03 -7.86
CA GLU A 58 -3.02 17.34 -8.28
C GLU A 58 -3.82 17.94 -9.42
N LYS A 59 -4.16 17.16 -10.46
CA LYS A 59 -5.02 17.62 -11.55
C LYS A 59 -6.40 18.06 -11.05
N LYS A 60 -6.97 17.37 -10.06
CA LYS A 60 -8.25 17.76 -9.46
C LYS A 60 -8.12 19.07 -8.68
N LEU A 61 -7.04 19.23 -7.91
CA LEU A 61 -6.79 20.43 -7.11
C LEU A 61 -6.56 21.67 -7.99
N LYS A 62 -5.83 21.53 -9.11
CA LYS A 62 -5.61 22.64 -10.07
C LYS A 62 -6.88 23.12 -10.78
N LYS A 63 -7.93 22.31 -10.81
CA LYS A 63 -9.23 22.66 -11.41
C LYS A 63 -10.22 23.24 -10.40
N ALA A 64 -9.87 23.24 -9.11
CA ALA A 64 -10.71 23.72 -8.02
C ALA A 64 -10.48 25.20 -7.74
#